data_AF-A0A929ZUT6-F1
#
_entry.id   AF-A0A929ZUT6-F1
#
_cell.length_a   1.000
_cell.length_b   1.000
_cell.length_c   1.000
_cell.angle_alpha   90.00
_cell.angle_beta   90.00
_cell.angle_gamma   90.00
#
_symmetry.space_group_name_H-M   'P 1'
#
loop_
_entity.id
_entity.type
_entity.pdbx_description
1 polymer ?
#
loop_
_entity_poly.entity_id
_entity_poly.type
_entity_poly.pdbx_seq_one_letter_code
_entity_poly.pdbx_strand_id
1 'polypeptide(L)'
;MISIVSPVYRAEKILPILVSEINLVMERIGEDYEIILVDDRSPDNSWEVMKVLSSQNPRIKSIRLSRNFGQHSAIFAGLTKTKGDWVVVMD
;
A
#
# COMPACT_ATOMS: atom_id res chain seq x y z
N MET A 1 -2.52 -14.08 8.98
CA MET A 1 -2.12 -12.67 8.72
C MET A 1 -2.72 -12.19 7.40
N ILE A 2 -3.18 -10.95 7.31
CA ILE A 2 -3.80 -10.37 6.10
C ILE A 2 -2.85 -9.37 5.45
N SER A 3 -2.55 -9.54 4.15
CA SER A 3 -1.79 -8.55 3.37
C SER A 3 -2.74 -7.69 2.54
N ILE A 4 -2.76 -6.38 2.79
CA ILE A 4 -3.49 -5.43 1.96
C ILE A 4 -2.54 -4.86 0.91
N VAL A 5 -2.87 -4.99 -0.37
CA VAL A 5 -2.08 -4.47 -1.50
C VAL A 5 -2.87 -3.35 -2.16
N SER A 6 -2.25 -2.17 -2.30
CA SER A 6 -2.85 -1.04 -3.00
C SER A 6 -1.90 -0.43 -4.04
N PRO A 7 -2.28 -0.43 -5.34
CA PRO A 7 -1.55 0.31 -6.36
C PRO A 7 -1.80 1.81 -6.20
N VAL A 8 -0.76 2.61 -6.34
CA VAL A 8 -0.79 4.05 -6.06
C VAL A 8 -0.42 4.82 -7.32
N TYR A 9 -1.32 5.71 -7.75
CA TYR A 9 -1.08 6.67 -8.81
C TYR A 9 -1.92 7.93 -8.57
N ARG A 10 -1.27 9.10 -8.43
CA ARG A 10 -1.89 10.41 -8.18
C ARG A 10 -2.77 10.48 -6.93
N ALA A 11 -2.32 9.90 -5.82
CA ALA A 11 -3.12 9.72 -4.60
C ALA A 11 -2.52 10.38 -3.35
N GLU A 12 -1.63 11.37 -3.48
CA GLU A 12 -0.89 11.98 -2.37
C GLU A 12 -1.78 12.43 -1.19
N LYS A 13 -3.02 12.88 -1.47
CA LYS A 13 -3.99 13.35 -0.46
C LYS A 13 -4.84 12.24 0.15
N ILE A 14 -4.99 11.12 -0.56
CA ILE A 14 -5.88 10.02 -0.18
C ILE A 14 -5.12 8.97 0.64
N LEU A 15 -3.83 8.77 0.36
CA LEU A 15 -2.98 7.77 1.03
C LEU A 15 -3.06 7.81 2.57
N PRO A 16 -2.98 8.97 3.26
CA PRO A 16 -3.08 8.99 4.72
C PRO A 16 -4.46 8.56 5.23
N ILE A 17 -5.52 8.89 4.49
CA ILE A 17 -6.90 8.51 4.82
C ILE A 17 -7.06 7.00 4.67
N LEU A 18 -6.66 6.46 3.52
CA LEU A 18 -6.72 5.02 3.22
C LEU A 18 -6.00 4.20 4.31
N VAL A 19 -4.77 4.59 4.66
CA VAL A 19 -3.99 3.91 5.70
C VAL A 19 -4.68 4.00 7.06
N SER A 20 -5.22 5.17 7.42
CA SER A 20 -5.94 5.36 8.68
C SER A 20 -7.18 4.46 8.76
N GLU A 21 -7.97 4.39 7.70
CA GLU A 21 -9.17 3.55 7.64
C GLU A 21 -8.84 2.05 7.70
N ILE A 22 -7.81 1.61 6.97
CA ILE A 22 -7.33 0.22 7.06
C ILE A 22 -6.92 -0.11 8.49
N ASN A 23 -6.13 0.76 9.15
CA ASN A 23 -5.68 0.52 10.52
C ASN A 23 -6.87 0.38 11.49
N LEU A 24 -7.87 1.25 11.37
CA LEU A 24 -9.09 1.22 12.21
C LEU A 24 -9.90 -0.07 12.01
N VAL A 25 -10.05 -0.52 10.75
CA VAL A 25 -10.78 -1.76 10.45
C VAL A 25 -10.00 -2.97 10.96
N MET A 26 -8.70 -3.02 10.73
CA MET A 26 -7.85 -4.13 11.17
C MET A 26 -7.75 -4.22 12.70
N GLU A 27 -7.76 -3.10 13.41
CA GLU A 27 -7.82 -3.08 14.87
C GLU A 27 -9.10 -3.75 15.40
N ARG A 28 -10.25 -3.55 14.73
CA ARG A 28 -11.51 -4.20 15.10
C ARG A 28 -11.53 -5.69 14.79
N ILE A 29 -10.85 -6.10 13.71
CA ILE A 29 -10.72 -7.51 13.33
C ILE A 29 -9.80 -8.25 14.31
N GLY A 30 -8.76 -7.59 14.82
CA GLY A 30 -7.83 -8.16 15.80
C GLY A 30 -6.79 -9.13 15.21
N GLU A 31 -6.69 -9.19 13.88
CA GLU A 31 -5.73 -10.03 13.15
C GLU A 31 -4.47 -9.24 12.79
N ASP A 32 -3.33 -9.93 12.69
CA ASP A 32 -2.08 -9.30 12.22
C ASP A 32 -2.17 -8.98 10.72
N TYR A 33 -1.56 -7.86 10.32
CA TYR A 33 -1.65 -7.35 8.96
C TYR A 33 -0.44 -6.55 8.51
N GLU A 34 -0.32 -6.42 7.20
CA GLU A 34 0.60 -5.53 6.53
C GLU A 34 -0.09 -4.78 5.39
N ILE A 35 0.40 -3.57 5.10
CA ILE A 35 -0.08 -2.74 3.99
C ILE A 35 1.07 -2.59 3.00
N ILE A 36 0.84 -2.97 1.75
CA ILE A 36 1.81 -2.88 0.67
C ILE A 36 1.29 -1.86 -0.33
N LEU A 37 1.92 -0.69 -0.33
CA LEU A 37 1.64 0.41 -1.24
C LEU A 37 2.60 0.34 -2.42
N VAL A 38 2.09 0.32 -3.65
CA VAL A 38 2.92 0.20 -4.86
C VAL A 38 2.78 1.44 -5.74
N ASP A 39 3.77 2.34 -5.70
CA ASP A 39 3.84 3.50 -6.57
C ASP A 39 4.13 3.08 -8.01
N ASP A 40 3.15 3.27 -8.91
CA ASP A 40 3.30 3.05 -10.35
C ASP A 40 3.95 4.27 -11.04
N ARG A 41 5.03 4.76 -10.41
CA ARG A 41 5.76 5.96 -10.80
C ARG A 41 4.84 7.18 -10.95
N SER A 42 4.09 7.49 -9.88
CA SER A 42 3.23 8.66 -9.86
C SER A 42 4.02 9.95 -10.11
N PRO A 43 3.47 10.91 -10.89
CA PRO A 43 4.12 12.19 -11.15
C PRO A 43 3.97 13.23 -10.03
N ASP A 44 3.14 12.94 -9.02
CA ASP A 44 2.90 13.81 -7.85
C ASP A 44 3.77 13.39 -6.64
N ASN A 45 3.45 13.89 -5.43
CA ASN A 45 4.21 13.57 -4.23
C ASN A 45 3.78 12.25 -3.56
N SER A 46 2.99 11.40 -4.22
CA SER A 46 2.51 10.13 -3.64
C SER A 46 3.65 9.30 -3.06
N TRP A 47 4.79 9.21 -3.76
CA TRP A 47 5.96 8.49 -3.27
C TRP A 47 6.56 9.06 -1.98
N GLU A 48 6.60 10.38 -1.86
CA GLU A 48 7.12 11.04 -0.66
C GLU A 48 6.19 10.80 0.54
N VAL A 49 4.88 10.89 0.32
CA VAL A 49 3.87 10.55 1.33
C VAL A 49 3.99 9.09 1.76
N MET A 50 4.14 8.15 0.82
CA MET A 50 4.34 6.72 1.09
C MET A 50 5.57 6.45 1.97
N LYS A 51 6.70 7.13 1.71
CA LYS A 51 7.90 7.01 2.57
C LYS A 51 7.64 7.48 3.99
N VAL A 52 6.95 8.61 4.16
CA VAL A 52 6.59 9.12 5.49
C VAL A 52 5.70 8.11 6.23
N LEU A 53 4.66 7.60 5.57
CA LEU A 53 3.77 6.60 6.16
C LEU A 53 4.53 5.33 6.59
N SER A 54 5.45 4.84 5.75
CA SER A 54 6.26 3.65 6.07
C SER A 54 7.26 3.88 7.18
N SER A 55 7.78 5.11 7.33
CA SER A 55 8.66 5.45 8.46
C SER A 55 7.93 5.53 9.80
N GLN A 56 6.63 5.87 9.77
CA GLN A 56 5.81 6.02 10.97
C GLN A 56 5.18 4.69 11.42
N ASN A 57 4.96 3.75 10.49
CA ASN A 57 4.32 2.48 10.78
C ASN A 57 5.06 1.32 10.08
N PRO A 58 5.72 0.41 10.83
CA PRO A 58 6.48 -0.70 10.27
C PRO A 58 5.62 -1.76 9.57
N ARG A 59 4.29 -1.74 9.76
CA ARG A 59 3.36 -2.59 9.01
C ARG A 59 3.17 -2.12 7.56
N ILE A 60 3.60 -0.90 7.23
CA ILE A 60 3.45 -0.32 5.90
C ILE A 60 4.76 -0.51 5.12
N LYS A 61 4.65 -1.09 3.93
CA LYS A 61 5.75 -1.26 2.97
C LYS A 61 5.43 -0.48 1.72
N SER A 62 6.34 0.42 1.36
CA SER A 62 6.23 1.17 0.11
C SER A 62 7.19 0.63 -0.94
N ILE A 63 6.65 0.30 -2.10
CA ILE A 63 7.39 -0.18 -3.27
C ILE A 63 7.22 0.84 -4.37
N ARG A 64 8.28 1.13 -5.12
CA ARG A 64 8.22 2.00 -6.29
C ARG A 64 8.65 1.26 -7.54
N LEU A 65 7.82 1.28 -8.57
CA LEU A 65 8.19 0.76 -9.87
C LEU A 65 9.17 1.72 -10.58
N SER A 66 10.02 1.15 -11.43
CA SER A 66 11.06 1.93 -12.14
C SER A 66 10.49 2.95 -13.13
N ARG A 67 9.30 2.68 -13.67
CA ARG A 67 8.50 3.53 -14.57
C ARG A 67 7.02 3.18 -14.39
N ASN A 68 6.14 3.92 -15.05
CA ASN A 68 4.72 3.59 -15.08
C ASN A 68 4.50 2.36 -15.98
N PHE A 69 3.91 1.30 -15.41
CA PHE A 69 3.59 0.04 -16.08
C PHE A 69 2.09 -0.28 -16.05
N GLY A 70 1.28 0.55 -15.40
CA GLY A 70 -0.16 0.38 -15.24
C GLY A 70 -0.55 -0.42 -13.99
N GLN A 71 -1.84 -0.34 -13.67
CA GLN A 71 -2.45 -0.85 -12.43
C GLN A 71 -2.18 -2.35 -12.20
N HIS A 72 -2.36 -3.21 -13.21
CA HIS A 72 -2.15 -4.65 -13.06
C HIS A 72 -0.69 -5.00 -12.71
N SER A 73 0.27 -4.28 -13.29
CA SER A 73 1.70 -4.46 -13.01
C SER A 73 2.03 -4.06 -11.56
N ALA A 74 1.43 -2.96 -11.07
CA ALA A 74 1.57 -2.53 -9.69
C ALA A 74 0.94 -3.51 -8.70
N ILE A 75 -0.27 -4.00 -8.98
CA ILE A 75 -0.91 -5.05 -8.18
C ILE A 75 -0.02 -6.29 -8.14
N PHE A 76 0.42 -6.79 -9.30
CA PHE A 76 1.27 -7.97 -9.37
C PHE A 76 2.58 -7.80 -8.58
N ALA A 77 3.25 -6.66 -8.72
CA ALA A 77 4.44 -6.35 -7.93
C ALA A 77 4.16 -6.39 -6.42
N GLY A 78 3.02 -5.85 -5.98
CA GLY A 78 2.59 -5.91 -4.59
C GLY A 78 2.33 -7.34 -4.11
N LEU A 79 1.61 -8.14 -4.91
CA LEU A 79 1.33 -9.55 -4.64
C LEU A 79 2.62 -10.37 -4.44
N THR A 80 3.69 -10.10 -5.19
CA THR A 80 4.97 -10.81 -5.02
C THR A 80 5.69 -10.51 -3.70
N LYS A 81 5.21 -9.53 -2.93
CA LYS A 81 5.80 -9.07 -1.66
C LYS A 81 4.93 -9.33 -0.44
N THR A 82 3.74 -9.91 -0.63
CA THR A 82 2.86 -10.30 0.47
C THR A 82 3.47 -11.47 1.26
N LYS A 83 3.14 -11.51 2.54
CA LYS A 83 3.51 -12.58 3.48
C LYS A 83 2.30 -13.20 4.17
N GLY A 84 1.12 -12.60 4.04
CA GLY A 84 -0.12 -13.07 4.66
C GLY A 84 -0.72 -14.25 3.92
N ASP A 85 -1.47 -15.07 4.66
CA ASP A 85 -2.23 -16.21 4.12
C ASP A 85 -3.42 -15.73 3.26
N TRP A 86 -3.90 -14.52 3.55
CA TRP A 86 -4.96 -13.85 2.83
C TRP A 86 -4.44 -12.55 2.23
N VAL A 87 -4.85 -12.26 1.00
CA VAL A 87 -4.49 -11.02 0.31
C VAL A 87 -5.75 -10.29 -0.12
N VAL A 88 -5.82 -9.00 0.20
CA VAL A 88 -6.88 -8.09 -0.22
C VAL A 88 -6.25 -7.04 -1.14
N VAL A 89 -6.78 -6.89 -2.34
CA VAL A 89 -6.36 -5.83 -3.27
C VAL A 89 -7.37 -4.68 -3.15
N MET A 90 -6.90 -3.45 -2.94
CA MET A 90 -7.72 -2.25 -2.72
C MET A 90 -7.20 -1.07 -3.55
N ASP A 91 -8.08 -0.15 -3.98
CA ASP A 91 -7.73 1.10 -4.66
C ASP A 91 -8.01 2.36 -3.83
#